data_AF-A0A920N9S0-F1
#
_entry.id   AF-A0A920N9S0-F1
#
_cell.length_a   1.000
_cell.length_b   1.000
_cell.length_c   1.000
_cell.angle_alpha   90.00
_cell.angle_beta   90.00
_cell.angle_gamma   90.00
#
_symmetry.space_group_name_H-M   'P 1'
#
loop_
_entity.id
_entity.type
_entity.pdbx_description
1 polymer ?
#
loop_
_entity_poly.entity_id
_entity_poly.type
_entity_poly.pdbx_seq_one_letter_code
_entity_poly.pdbx_strand_id
1 'polypeptide(L)'
;MDRSSNWVATLSIFLLAIGNAQKIGWGSTIILSALLVSLFLFVIFILWEIRNSEPMINMSLFKNRTFSFSCGANVLVFLASAGTFFLMPFFLQGVLNLSPQQTGLIFVPTTLTFAITGTISGRISDKFGTRWPTIFGLTIIVLSALVLSTLNENSSYITVIIGMSMQAFVWACSLLLTQA
;
A
#
# COMPACT_ATOMS: atom_id res chain seq x y z
N MET A 1 23.43 -23.64 2.90
CA MET A 1 21.96 -23.57 2.73
C MET A 1 21.57 -22.14 3.00
N ASP A 2 21.18 -21.45 1.95
CA ASP A 2 21.30 -19.99 1.83
C ASP A 2 20.31 -19.24 2.74
N ARG A 3 20.81 -18.28 3.53
CA ARG A 3 20.05 -17.52 4.55
C ARG A 3 18.87 -16.78 3.93
N SER A 4 18.92 -16.48 2.63
CA SER A 4 17.87 -15.83 1.83
C SER A 4 16.69 -16.76 1.46
N SER A 5 16.90 -18.07 1.41
CA SER A 5 15.90 -19.04 0.91
C SER A 5 14.72 -19.23 1.87
N ASN A 6 14.96 -19.19 3.18
CA ASN A 6 13.93 -19.38 4.22
C ASN A 6 12.85 -18.27 4.20
N TRP A 7 13.23 -17.07 3.74
CA TRP A 7 12.36 -15.89 3.68
C TRP A 7 11.38 -15.97 2.53
N VAL A 8 11.91 -16.33 1.35
CA VAL A 8 11.10 -16.52 0.15
C VAL A 8 10.08 -17.65 0.38
N ALA A 9 10.47 -18.72 1.09
CA ALA A 9 9.57 -19.81 1.44
C ALA A 9 8.42 -19.34 2.36
N THR A 10 8.73 -18.59 3.41
CA THR A 10 7.72 -18.07 4.36
C THR A 10 6.74 -17.11 3.67
N LEU A 11 7.26 -16.18 2.87
CA LEU A 11 6.45 -15.21 2.13
C LEU A 11 5.57 -15.89 1.07
N SER A 12 6.12 -16.91 0.39
CA SER A 12 5.38 -17.70 -0.61
C SER A 12 4.24 -18.48 0.02
N ILE A 13 4.45 -19.11 1.18
CA ILE A 13 3.41 -19.86 1.91
C ILE A 13 2.29 -18.93 2.36
N PHE A 14 2.62 -17.74 2.88
CA PHE A 14 1.62 -16.75 3.27
C PHE A 14 0.79 -16.23 2.10
N LEU A 15 1.44 -15.87 0.99
CA LEU A 15 0.76 -15.40 -0.22
C LEU A 15 -0.12 -16.49 -0.82
N LEU A 16 0.32 -17.75 -0.82
CA LEU A 16 -0.48 -18.90 -1.26
C LEU A 16 -1.71 -19.13 -0.37
N ALA A 17 -1.59 -18.93 0.94
CA ALA A 17 -2.70 -19.05 1.88
C ALA A 17 -3.77 -17.97 1.62
N ILE A 18 -3.37 -16.71 1.47
CA ILE A 18 -4.27 -15.60 1.19
C ILE A 18 -4.87 -15.70 -0.22
N GLY A 19 -4.07 -16.06 -1.23
CA GLY A 19 -4.53 -16.19 -2.61
C GLY A 19 -5.58 -17.29 -2.81
N ASN A 20 -5.50 -18.37 -2.03
CA ASN A 20 -6.50 -19.44 -2.05
C ASN A 20 -7.67 -19.21 -1.09
N ALA A 21 -7.61 -18.18 -0.25
CA ALA A 21 -8.67 -17.87 0.72
C ALA A 21 -10.03 -17.59 0.05
N GLN A 22 -10.01 -16.92 -1.11
CA GLN A 22 -11.24 -16.63 -1.87
C GLN A 22 -11.86 -17.87 -2.53
N LYS A 23 -11.06 -18.89 -2.89
CA LYS A 23 -11.57 -20.10 -3.56
C LYS A 23 -12.11 -21.14 -2.57
N ILE A 24 -11.49 -21.26 -1.40
CA ILE A 24 -11.78 -22.30 -0.42
C ILE A 24 -12.79 -21.81 0.65
N GLY A 25 -12.98 -20.49 0.76
CA GLY A 25 -13.96 -19.84 1.62
C GLY A 25 -13.41 -19.57 3.03
N TRP A 26 -13.56 -18.33 3.51
CA TRP A 26 -12.97 -17.81 4.75
C TRP A 26 -13.22 -18.66 6.01
N GLY A 27 -14.29 -19.47 6.05
CA GLY A 27 -14.64 -20.36 7.16
C GLY A 27 -13.97 -21.75 7.14
N SER A 28 -13.18 -22.08 6.11
CA SER A 28 -12.52 -23.39 6.02
C SER A 28 -11.38 -23.50 7.02
N THR A 29 -11.32 -24.64 7.73
CA THR A 29 -10.26 -24.98 8.68
C THR A 29 -8.86 -24.87 8.09
N ILE A 30 -8.71 -25.09 6.77
CA ILE A 30 -7.44 -24.93 6.04
C ILE A 30 -6.97 -23.47 5.99
N ILE A 31 -7.88 -22.50 5.82
CA ILE A 31 -7.49 -21.09 5.75
C ILE A 31 -7.18 -20.55 7.14
N LEU A 32 -7.99 -20.92 8.14
CA LEU A 32 -7.75 -20.55 9.54
C LEU A 32 -6.42 -21.11 10.05
N SER A 33 -6.12 -22.39 9.75
CA SER A 33 -4.83 -22.99 10.13
C SER A 33 -3.67 -22.35 9.37
N ALA A 34 -3.81 -22.05 8.08
CA ALA A 34 -2.78 -21.36 7.31
C ALA A 34 -2.51 -19.93 7.80
N LEU A 35 -3.55 -19.19 8.20
CA LEU A 35 -3.42 -17.86 8.83
C LEU A 35 -2.68 -17.95 10.16
N LEU A 36 -3.06 -18.92 11.01
CA LEU A 36 -2.39 -19.15 12.30
C LEU A 36 -0.93 -19.54 12.12
N VAL A 37 -0.63 -20.45 11.19
CA VAL A 37 0.74 -20.87 10.86
C VAL A 37 1.55 -19.67 10.36
N SER A 38 0.99 -18.85 9.48
CA SER A 38 1.70 -17.65 9.02
C SER A 38 1.96 -16.65 10.13
N LEU A 39 0.99 -16.41 11.02
CA LEU A 39 1.18 -15.51 12.17
C LEU A 39 2.29 -16.05 13.08
N PHE A 40 2.29 -17.36 13.31
CA PHE A 40 3.29 -18.03 14.14
C PHE A 40 4.69 -17.93 13.53
N LEU A 41 4.84 -18.18 12.23
CA LEU A 41 6.11 -18.01 11.52
C LEU A 41 6.58 -16.55 11.54
N PHE A 42 5.67 -15.59 11.41
CA PHE A 42 6.00 -14.16 11.47
C PHE A 42 6.50 -13.74 12.86
N VAL A 43 5.90 -14.25 13.93
CA VAL A 43 6.37 -13.98 15.31
C VAL A 43 7.72 -14.62 15.58
N ILE A 44 7.91 -15.88 15.18
CA ILE A 44 9.22 -16.56 15.27
C ILE A 44 10.29 -15.75 14.53
N PHE A 45 9.93 -15.25 13.35
CA PHE A 45 10.79 -14.45 12.52
C PHE A 45 11.24 -13.15 13.23
N ILE A 46 10.29 -12.37 13.79
CA ILE A 46 10.62 -11.17 14.56
C ILE A 46 11.54 -11.49 15.75
N LEU A 47 11.22 -12.54 16.51
CA LEU A 47 12.01 -12.95 17.68
C LEU A 47 13.42 -13.40 17.28
N TRP A 48 13.57 -14.04 16.11
CA TRP A 48 14.84 -14.47 15.58
C TRP A 48 15.69 -13.29 15.10
N GLU A 49 15.07 -12.30 14.45
CA GLU A 49 15.78 -11.10 13.99
C GLU A 49 16.25 -10.21 15.14
N ILE A 50 15.48 -10.11 16.23
CA ILE A 50 15.88 -9.37 17.43
C ILE A 50 17.10 -10.01 18.11
N ARG A 51 17.28 -11.34 18.00
CA ARG A 51 18.38 -12.08 18.63
C ARG A 51 19.67 -12.13 17.81
N ASN A 52 19.64 -11.80 16.52
CA ASN A 52 20.81 -11.91 15.65
C ASN A 52 21.71 -10.66 15.71
N SER A 53 23.04 -10.88 15.67
CA SER A 53 24.06 -9.83 15.81
C SER A 53 24.23 -8.94 14.57
N GLU A 54 23.77 -9.40 13.40
CA GLU A 54 23.62 -8.60 12.17
C GLU A 54 22.16 -8.66 11.70
N PRO A 55 21.29 -7.81 12.27
CA PRO A 55 19.90 -7.70 11.82
C PRO A 55 19.86 -6.97 10.47
N MET A 56 19.05 -7.46 9.53
CA MET A 56 18.87 -6.79 8.23
C MET A 56 18.10 -5.47 8.43
N ILE A 57 17.24 -5.42 9.44
CA ILE A 57 16.52 -4.23 9.87
C ILE A 57 17.03 -3.79 11.23
N ASN A 58 17.72 -2.65 11.27
CA ASN A 58 18.22 -2.10 12.52
C ASN A 58 17.04 -1.66 13.42
N MET A 59 16.68 -2.50 14.39
CA MET A 59 15.57 -2.28 15.34
C MET A 59 15.70 -0.95 16.12
N SER A 60 16.90 -0.35 16.17
CA SER A 60 17.07 1.00 16.74
C SER A 60 16.33 2.10 15.96
N LEU A 61 16.02 1.88 14.67
CA LEU A 61 15.22 2.78 13.85
C LEU A 61 13.79 2.91 14.37
N PHE A 62 13.16 1.80 14.79
CA PHE A 62 11.81 1.82 15.39
C PHE A 62 11.76 2.52 16.75
N LYS A 63 12.90 2.67 17.42
CA LYS A 63 13.02 3.47 18.65
C LYS A 63 12.80 4.96 18.37
N ASN A 64 13.02 5.41 17.14
CA ASN A 64 12.62 6.74 16.69
C ASN A 64 11.11 6.76 16.46
N ARG A 65 10.38 7.49 17.32
CA ARG A 65 8.92 7.65 17.19
C ARG A 65 8.50 8.11 15.80
N THR A 66 9.28 8.97 15.15
CA THR A 66 8.99 9.44 13.80
C THR A 66 8.95 8.29 12.81
N PHE A 67 9.93 7.39 12.85
CA PHE A 67 10.01 6.24 11.94
C PHE A 67 8.85 5.27 12.15
N SER A 68 8.51 4.97 13.40
CA SER A 68 7.37 4.10 13.74
C SER A 68 6.03 4.70 13.29
N PHE A 69 5.82 6.01 13.48
CA PHE A 69 4.62 6.69 12.99
C PHE A 69 4.56 6.73 11.46
N SER A 70 5.67 7.00 10.78
CA SER A 70 5.73 6.98 9.31
C SER A 70 5.46 5.58 8.75
N CYS A 71 5.98 4.53 9.39
CA CYS A 71 5.72 3.15 8.99
C CYS A 71 4.23 2.79 9.16
N GLY A 72 3.63 3.12 10.31
CA GLY A 72 2.19 2.92 10.54
C GLY A 72 1.30 3.72 9.59
N ALA A 73 1.69 4.97 9.29
CA ALA A 73 1.01 5.80 8.30
C ALA A 73 1.06 5.15 6.91
N ASN A 74 2.22 4.61 6.51
CA ASN A 74 2.38 3.96 5.22
C ASN A 74 1.50 2.70 5.09
N VAL A 75 1.37 1.92 6.17
CA VAL A 75 0.44 0.78 6.21
C VAL A 75 -1.01 1.24 6.02
N LEU A 76 -1.44 2.32 6.70
CA LEU A 76 -2.79 2.86 6.53
C LEU A 76 -3.04 3.40 5.12
N VAL A 77 -2.06 4.10 4.56
CA VAL A 77 -2.10 4.61 3.18
C VAL A 77 -2.24 3.46 2.19
N PHE A 78 -1.44 2.42 2.35
CA PHE A 78 -1.50 1.23 1.52
C PHE A 78 -2.87 0.55 1.60
N LEU A 79 -3.40 0.38 2.81
CA LEU A 79 -4.69 -0.27 3.03
C LEU A 79 -5.86 0.50 2.39
N ALA A 80 -5.89 1.83 2.55
CA ALA A 80 -6.93 2.69 1.97
C ALA A 80 -6.87 2.72 0.43
N SER A 81 -5.66 2.82 -0.13
CA SER A 81 -5.48 2.91 -1.58
C SER A 81 -5.63 1.57 -2.29
N ALA A 82 -5.25 0.44 -1.68
CA ALA A 82 -5.46 -0.88 -2.26
C ALA A 82 -6.94 -1.14 -2.55
N GLY A 83 -7.83 -0.75 -1.62
CA GLY A 83 -9.27 -0.84 -1.82
C GLY A 83 -9.75 0.01 -3.00
N THR A 84 -9.28 1.26 -3.10
CA THR A 84 -9.64 2.14 -4.22
C THR A 84 -9.15 1.56 -5.55
N PHE A 85 -7.89 1.15 -5.64
CA PHE A 85 -7.30 0.63 -6.86
C PHE A 85 -8.03 -0.61 -7.38
N PHE A 86 -8.50 -1.46 -6.47
CA PHE A 86 -9.30 -2.62 -6.79
C PHE A 86 -10.72 -2.26 -7.25
N LEU A 87 -11.43 -1.41 -6.51
CA LEU A 87 -12.83 -1.03 -6.80
C LEU A 87 -12.98 -0.16 -8.04
N MET A 88 -11.97 0.65 -8.37
CA MET A 88 -12.09 1.67 -9.39
C MET A 88 -12.44 1.17 -10.80
N PRO A 89 -11.79 0.13 -11.35
CA PRO A 89 -12.19 -0.40 -12.66
C PRO A 89 -13.61 -0.97 -12.65
N PHE A 90 -14.06 -1.57 -11.55
CA PHE A 90 -15.44 -2.04 -11.42
C PHE A 90 -16.44 -0.90 -11.37
N PHE A 91 -16.10 0.22 -10.72
CA PHE A 91 -16.94 1.41 -10.68
C PHE A 91 -17.02 2.08 -12.07
N LEU A 92 -15.89 2.24 -12.75
CA LEU A 92 -15.82 2.86 -14.08
C LEU A 92 -16.57 2.04 -15.14
N GLN A 93 -16.39 0.71 -15.14
CA GLN A 93 -17.02 -0.16 -16.13
C GLN A 93 -18.47 -0.51 -15.78
N GLY A 94 -18.77 -0.72 -14.49
CA GLY A 94 -20.09 -1.16 -14.04
C GLY A 94 -21.09 -0.03 -13.77
N VAL A 95 -20.63 1.08 -13.19
CA VAL A 95 -21.52 2.20 -12.82
C VAL A 95 -21.53 3.28 -13.90
N LEU A 96 -20.36 3.70 -14.37
CA LEU A 96 -20.26 4.70 -15.45
C LEU A 96 -20.42 4.11 -16.86
N ASN A 97 -20.63 2.80 -16.99
CA ASN A 97 -20.77 2.08 -18.26
C ASN A 97 -19.66 2.42 -19.27
N LEU A 98 -18.45 2.71 -18.79
CA LEU A 98 -17.32 3.05 -19.64
C LEU A 98 -16.77 1.80 -20.31
N SER A 99 -16.36 1.96 -21.57
CA SER A 99 -15.61 0.92 -22.26
C SER A 99 -14.26 0.65 -21.55
N PRO A 100 -13.72 -0.58 -21.64
CA PRO A 100 -12.39 -0.89 -21.11
C PRO A 100 -11.31 0.03 -21.69
N GLN A 101 -11.43 0.46 -22.95
CA GLN A 101 -10.50 1.40 -23.58
C GLN A 101 -10.51 2.78 -22.88
N GLN A 102 -11.69 3.31 -22.59
CA GLN A 102 -11.84 4.60 -21.88
C GLN A 102 -11.37 4.51 -20.43
N THR A 103 -11.65 3.38 -19.77
CA THR A 103 -11.14 3.13 -18.42
C THR A 103 -9.61 3.17 -18.41
N GLY A 104 -8.96 2.49 -19.36
CA GLY A 104 -7.50 2.52 -19.50
C GLY A 104 -6.95 3.94 -19.71
N LEU A 105 -7.61 4.76 -20.54
CA LEU A 105 -7.25 6.16 -20.76
C LEU A 105 -7.32 7.01 -19.49
N ILE A 106 -8.26 6.73 -18.58
CA ILE A 106 -8.38 7.42 -17.28
C ILE A 106 -7.23 7.06 -16.34
N PHE A 107 -6.71 5.83 -16.40
CA PHE A 107 -5.54 5.43 -15.61
C PHE A 107 -4.23 6.04 -16.10
N VAL A 108 -4.11 6.40 -17.39
CA VAL A 108 -2.89 6.97 -17.97
C VAL A 108 -2.43 8.23 -17.21
N PRO A 109 -3.25 9.29 -17.03
CA PRO A 109 -2.88 10.46 -16.23
C PRO A 109 -2.43 10.09 -14.82
N THR A 110 -3.14 9.17 -14.17
CA THR A 110 -2.84 8.70 -12.81
C THR A 110 -1.45 8.06 -12.74
N THR A 111 -1.12 7.19 -13.69
CA THR A 111 0.23 6.59 -13.79
C THR A 111 1.32 7.59 -14.14
N LEU A 112 1.00 8.61 -14.94
CA LEU A 112 1.95 9.66 -15.30
C LEU A 112 2.30 10.53 -14.09
N THR A 113 1.27 10.92 -13.31
CA THR A 113 1.47 11.63 -12.04
C THR A 113 2.30 10.80 -11.07
N PHE A 114 2.05 9.48 -10.98
CA PHE A 114 2.86 8.59 -10.17
C PHE A 114 4.34 8.57 -10.61
N ALA A 115 4.60 8.44 -11.92
CA ALA A 115 5.95 8.42 -12.48
C ALA A 115 6.71 9.75 -12.24
N ILE A 116 6.06 10.88 -12.51
CA ILE A 116 6.65 12.22 -12.29
C ILE A 116 6.94 12.43 -10.81
N THR A 117 5.96 12.13 -9.95
CA THR A 117 6.12 12.28 -8.49
C THR A 117 7.26 11.41 -8.01
N GLY A 118 7.38 10.16 -8.48
CA GLY A 118 8.47 9.25 -8.11
C GLY A 118 9.88 9.74 -8.48
N THR A 119 10.05 10.58 -9.50
CA THR A 119 11.36 11.21 -9.81
C THR A 119 11.66 12.44 -8.96
N ILE A 120 10.63 13.23 -8.66
CA ILE A 120 10.73 14.43 -7.82
C ILE A 120 10.91 14.04 -6.35
N SER A 121 10.36 12.88 -5.99
CA SER A 121 10.29 12.35 -4.65
C SER A 121 11.69 12.29 -4.02
N GLY A 122 12.67 11.67 -4.67
CA GLY A 122 14.01 11.47 -4.10
C GLY A 122 14.65 12.78 -3.63
N ARG A 123 14.46 13.87 -4.39
CA ARG A 123 14.99 15.20 -4.06
C ARG A 123 14.28 15.86 -2.88
N ILE A 124 12.99 15.58 -2.68
CA ILE A 124 12.20 16.15 -1.57
C ILE A 124 12.57 15.46 -0.26
N SER A 125 12.78 14.14 -0.29
CA SER A 125 13.16 13.35 0.88
C SER A 125 14.50 13.80 1.45
N ASP A 126 15.49 13.98 0.57
CA ASP A 126 16.84 14.43 0.95
C ASP A 126 16.86 15.84 1.55
N LYS A 127 15.89 16.70 1.19
CA LYS A 127 15.91 18.13 1.56
C LYS A 127 15.03 18.48 2.77
N PHE A 128 13.93 17.77 3.00
CA PHE A 128 12.93 18.13 4.02
C PHE A 128 12.82 17.14 5.19
N GLY A 129 13.48 15.98 5.11
CA GLY A 129 13.41 14.91 6.10
C GLY A 129 12.02 14.25 6.20
N THR A 130 11.93 13.15 6.94
CA THR A 130 10.77 12.24 6.95
C THR A 130 9.51 12.81 7.63
N ARG A 131 9.64 13.81 8.52
CA ARG A 131 8.53 14.29 9.38
C ARG A 131 7.42 15.01 8.63
N TRP A 132 7.76 16.07 7.90
CA TRP A 132 6.78 16.92 7.24
C TRP A 132 6.04 16.20 6.09
N PRO A 133 6.71 15.43 5.22
CA PRO A 133 6.05 14.71 4.13
C PRO A 133 5.02 13.69 4.62
N THR A 134 5.26 13.05 5.78
CA THR A 134 4.29 12.10 6.38
C THR A 134 2.96 12.78 6.72
N ILE A 135 3.02 13.94 7.36
CA ILE A 135 1.82 14.68 7.78
C ILE A 135 1.06 15.19 6.55
N PHE A 136 1.76 15.70 5.54
CA PHE A 136 1.16 16.12 4.28
C PHE A 136 0.54 14.96 3.49
N GLY A 137 1.18 13.78 3.46
CA GLY A 137 0.64 12.59 2.81
C GLY A 137 -0.65 12.10 3.48
N LEU A 138 -0.68 12.08 4.82
CA LEU A 138 -1.88 11.70 5.59
C LEU A 138 -3.04 12.69 5.42
N THR A 139 -2.80 13.99 5.37
CA THR A 139 -3.89 14.95 5.14
C THR A 139 -4.44 14.83 3.73
N ILE A 140 -3.57 14.67 2.72
CA ILE A 140 -3.99 14.50 1.33
C ILE A 140 -4.74 13.16 1.14
N ILE A 141 -4.36 12.08 1.84
CA ILE A 141 -5.10 10.82 1.71
C ILE A 141 -6.52 10.93 2.27
N VAL A 142 -6.69 11.60 3.41
CA VAL A 142 -8.02 11.85 3.98
C VAL A 142 -8.85 12.72 3.03
N LEU A 143 -8.27 13.76 2.46
CA LEU A 143 -8.96 14.62 1.48
C LEU A 143 -9.35 13.84 0.21
N SER A 144 -8.45 13.05 -0.35
CA SER A 144 -8.75 12.24 -1.54
C SER A 144 -9.79 11.15 -1.26
N ALA A 145 -9.74 10.50 -0.09
CA ALA A 145 -10.75 9.53 0.33
C ALA A 145 -12.12 10.19 0.55
N LEU A 146 -12.18 11.40 1.09
CA LEU A 146 -13.43 12.16 1.22
C LEU A 146 -14.01 12.56 -0.14
N VAL A 147 -13.17 13.05 -1.06
CA VAL A 147 -13.59 13.35 -2.44
C VAL A 147 -14.14 12.09 -3.09
N LEU A 148 -13.45 10.94 -2.94
CA LEU A 148 -13.89 9.66 -3.47
C LEU A 148 -15.19 9.14 -2.83
N SER A 149 -15.38 9.36 -1.53
CA SER A 149 -16.59 8.97 -0.81
C SER A 149 -17.82 9.77 -1.23
N THR A 150 -17.64 10.95 -1.85
CA THR A 150 -18.74 11.78 -2.36
C THR A 150 -19.14 11.47 -3.80
N LEU A 151 -18.55 10.44 -4.43
CA LEU A 151 -18.95 10.05 -5.78
C LEU A 151 -20.35 9.43 -5.78
N ASN A 152 -21.16 9.87 -6.74
CA ASN A 152 -22.47 9.37 -7.05
C ASN A 152 -22.55 9.05 -8.56
N GLU A 153 -23.63 8.41 -9.00
CA GLU A 153 -23.83 8.00 -10.41
C GLU A 153 -23.80 9.18 -11.41
N ASN A 154 -24.05 10.42 -10.95
CA ASN A 154 -23.98 11.65 -11.75
C ASN A 154 -22.64 12.40 -11.64
N SER A 155 -21.63 11.84 -10.97
CA SER A 155 -20.36 12.53 -10.74
C SER A 155 -19.55 12.71 -12.03
N SER A 156 -19.03 13.93 -12.22
CA SER A 156 -18.21 14.26 -13.37
C SER A 156 -16.91 13.44 -13.41
N TYR A 157 -16.55 12.93 -14.60
CA TYR A 157 -15.30 12.22 -14.88
C TYR A 157 -14.05 12.96 -14.38
N ILE A 158 -14.12 14.30 -14.33
CA ILE A 158 -13.03 15.14 -13.86
C ILE A 158 -12.77 14.96 -12.36
N THR A 159 -13.82 14.83 -11.54
CA THR A 159 -13.70 14.61 -10.09
C THR A 159 -13.06 13.26 -9.78
N VAL A 160 -13.42 12.24 -10.58
CA VAL A 160 -12.80 10.91 -10.53
C VAL A 160 -11.30 11.01 -10.82
N ILE A 161 -10.92 11.64 -11.93
CA ILE A 161 -9.52 11.77 -12.36
C ILE A 161 -8.71 12.55 -11.32
N ILE A 162 -9.27 13.63 -10.76
CA ILE A 162 -8.60 14.42 -9.71
C ILE A 162 -8.40 13.58 -8.45
N GLY A 163 -9.44 12.87 -7.98
CA GLY A 163 -9.34 12.02 -6.80
C GLY A 163 -8.31 10.90 -6.97
N MET A 164 -8.28 10.23 -8.12
CA MET A 164 -7.29 9.19 -8.43
C MET A 164 -5.87 9.75 -8.55
N SER A 165 -5.71 10.92 -9.18
CA SER A 165 -4.40 11.55 -9.35
C SER A 165 -3.84 12.04 -8.00
N MET A 166 -4.70 12.56 -7.12
CA MET A 166 -4.31 12.88 -5.73
C MET A 166 -3.88 11.64 -4.96
N GLN A 167 -4.60 10.51 -5.12
CA GLN A 167 -4.19 9.25 -4.48
C GLN A 167 -2.86 8.73 -5.02
N ALA A 168 -2.62 8.80 -6.33
CA ALA A 168 -1.34 8.42 -6.92
C ALA A 168 -0.18 9.26 -6.39
N PHE A 169 -0.40 10.57 -6.19
CA PHE A 169 0.58 11.46 -5.57
C PHE A 169 0.90 11.04 -4.13
N VAL A 170 -0.11 10.69 -3.33
CA VAL A 170 0.07 10.18 -1.96
C VAL A 170 0.87 8.89 -1.96
N TRP A 171 0.55 7.95 -2.84
CA TRP A 171 1.26 6.67 -2.93
C TRP A 171 2.75 6.87 -3.25
N ALA A 172 3.06 7.75 -4.19
CA ALA A 172 4.44 8.10 -4.52
C ALA A 172 5.16 8.79 -3.34
N CYS A 173 4.46 9.65 -2.58
CA CYS A 173 5.00 10.29 -1.38
C CYS A 173 5.22 9.29 -0.23
N SER A 174 4.35 8.29 -0.08
CA SER A 174 4.47 7.27 0.98
C SER A 174 5.69 6.37 0.77
N LEU A 175 6.03 6.08 -0.49
CA LEU A 175 7.28 5.40 -0.86
C LEU A 175 8.54 6.18 -0.47
N LEU A 176 8.44 7.50 -0.25
CA LEU A 176 9.58 8.31 0.22
C LEU A 176 9.98 8.05 1.65
N LEU A 177 8.97 7.92 2.49
CA LEU A 177 9.14 7.72 3.93
C LEU A 177 9.74 6.36 4.25
N THR A 178 9.71 5.45 3.29
CA THR A 178 10.27 4.11 3.41
C THR A 178 11.71 4.02 2.91
N GLN A 179 12.19 4.99 2.13
CA GLN A 179 13.57 5.01 1.62
C GLN A 179 14.50 6.01 2.34
N ALA A 180 13.96 6.87 3.22
CA ALA A 180 14.71 7.82 4.07
C ALA A 180 14.76 7.39 5.53
#